data_AF-A0A9X0ASG4-F1
#
_entry.id   AF-A0A9X0ASG4-F1
#
_cell.length_a   1.000
_cell.length_b   1.000
_cell.length_c   1.000
_cell.angle_alpha   90.00
_cell.angle_beta   90.00
_cell.angle_gamma   90.00
#
_symmetry.space_group_name_H-M   'P 1'
#
loop_
_entity.id
_entity.type
_entity.pdbx_description
1 polymer ?
#
loop_
_entity_poly.entity_id
_entity_poly.type
_entity_poly.pdbx_seq_one_letter_code
_entity_poly.pdbx_strand_id
1 'polypeptide(L)'
;MSEIKSGSDIENFKSADIFAEAGEVDLKQSNKVHLRCQQTGGRPKLTKDGKKKPHLLTSIQGLPDAFDMKKVVKFFKKKFACACSIVDDKVFGKVIQIQGDYREEIFEFLTTKGGLELSKKTVVVHG
;
A
#
# COMPACT_ATOMS: atom_id res chain seq x y z
N MET A 1 58.00 -34.31 -31.13
CA MET A 1 56.57 -34.29 -30.77
C MET A 1 56.40 -33.23 -29.70
N SER A 2 55.88 -32.08 -30.10
CA SER A 2 55.63 -30.92 -29.23
C SER A 2 54.14 -30.89 -28.92
N GLU A 3 53.76 -31.27 -27.69
CA GLU A 3 52.38 -31.22 -27.23
C GLU A 3 52.01 -29.83 -26.68
N ILE A 4 50.76 -29.49 -26.93
CA ILE A 4 50.17 -28.15 -27.02
C ILE A 4 49.78 -27.65 -25.62
N LYS A 5 50.07 -26.39 -25.31
CA LYS A 5 49.63 -25.69 -24.09
C LYS A 5 48.09 -25.66 -24.04
N SER A 6 47.49 -26.30 -23.02
CA SER A 6 46.04 -26.27 -22.82
C SER A 6 45.59 -24.86 -22.46
N GLY A 7 44.59 -24.37 -23.21
CA GLY A 7 44.08 -23.02 -23.16
C GLY A 7 43.41 -22.65 -21.84
N SER A 8 43.68 -21.40 -21.45
CA SER A 8 42.84 -20.45 -20.71
C SER A 8 41.66 -21.00 -19.91
N ASP A 9 41.77 -20.92 -18.58
CA ASP A 9 40.68 -20.99 -17.63
C ASP A 9 39.54 -20.05 -18.03
N ILE A 10 38.39 -20.63 -18.37
CA ILE A 10 37.18 -19.90 -18.74
C ILE A 10 36.54 -19.48 -17.42
N GLU A 11 36.81 -18.26 -16.97
CA GLU A 11 36.22 -17.72 -15.75
C GLU A 11 34.71 -17.52 -15.94
N ASN A 12 33.93 -18.47 -15.42
CA ASN A 12 32.48 -18.41 -15.33
C ASN A 12 32.06 -17.07 -14.70
N PHE A 13 31.16 -16.35 -15.38
CA PHE A 13 30.69 -15.02 -14.98
C PHE A 13 30.39 -14.99 -13.48
N LYS A 14 31.23 -14.27 -12.72
CA LYS A 14 30.91 -13.93 -11.33
C LYS A 14 29.59 -13.18 -11.39
N SER A 15 28.55 -13.74 -10.79
CA SER A 15 27.26 -13.11 -10.59
C SER A 15 27.44 -11.94 -9.62
N ALA A 16 28.08 -10.87 -10.09
CA ALA A 16 28.11 -9.60 -9.41
C ALA A 16 26.71 -9.02 -9.56
N ASP A 17 26.00 -8.87 -8.44
CA ASP A 17 24.78 -8.09 -8.40
C ASP A 17 25.10 -6.66 -8.84
N ILE A 18 24.75 -6.32 -10.07
CA ILE A 18 24.97 -4.98 -10.68
C ILE A 18 24.26 -3.89 -9.86
N PHE A 19 23.27 -4.27 -9.06
CA PHE A 19 22.53 -3.37 -8.17
C PHE A 19 23.13 -3.22 -6.76
N ALA A 20 24.20 -3.95 -6.42
CA ALA A 20 24.82 -3.84 -5.09
C ALA A 20 25.58 -2.51 -4.89
N GLU A 21 26.08 -1.89 -5.97
CA GLU A 21 26.77 -0.58 -5.95
C GLU A 21 25.79 0.60 -5.98
N ALA A 22 24.55 0.39 -6.40
CA ALA A 22 23.48 1.37 -6.31
C ALA A 22 23.02 1.40 -4.85
N GLY A 23 23.81 2.13 -4.03
CA GLY A 23 23.76 2.14 -2.57
C GLY A 23 22.36 1.97 -2.00
N GLU A 24 22.28 1.12 -0.99
CA GLU A 24 21.17 0.92 -0.05
C GLU A 24 20.21 2.10 -0.09
N VAL A 25 19.21 2.02 -0.99
CA VAL A 25 18.19 3.05 -1.11
C VAL A 25 17.46 2.98 0.21
N ASP A 26 17.76 3.92 1.10
CA ASP A 26 17.24 4.02 2.46
C ASP A 26 15.77 3.62 2.45
N LEU A 27 15.50 2.36 2.81
CA LEU A 27 14.17 1.73 2.81
C LEU A 27 13.29 2.35 3.91
N LYS A 28 13.72 3.46 4.50
CA LYS A 28 12.86 4.43 5.15
C LYS A 28 12.03 5.07 4.06
N GLN A 29 11.00 4.34 3.63
CA GLN A 29 9.81 4.90 3.02
C GLN A 29 9.50 6.17 3.79
N SER A 30 9.82 7.32 3.20
CA SER A 30 9.42 8.64 3.70
C SER A 30 8.00 8.49 4.21
N ASN A 31 7.74 8.69 5.51
CA ASN A 31 6.50 8.33 6.24
C ASN A 31 5.22 8.77 5.51
N LYS A 32 4.87 8.05 4.44
CA LYS A 32 3.84 8.40 3.48
C LYS A 32 2.64 7.54 3.80
N VAL A 33 1.49 8.19 3.84
CA VAL A 33 0.23 7.49 4.00
C VAL A 33 -0.20 7.00 2.63
N HIS A 34 -0.33 5.69 2.49
CA HIS A 34 -0.73 5.08 1.24
C HIS A 34 -2.21 4.68 1.31
N LEU A 35 -2.99 5.17 0.36
CA LEU A 35 -4.35 4.72 0.10
C LEU A 35 -4.33 3.72 -1.04
N ARG A 36 -4.82 2.50 -0.81
CA ARG A 36 -4.90 1.46 -1.85
C ARG A 36 -6.33 0.95 -1.96
N CYS A 37 -6.82 0.81 -3.18
CA CYS A 37 -8.06 0.10 -3.46
C CYS A 37 -7.72 -1.30 -3.98
N GLN A 38 -8.32 -2.33 -3.39
CA GLN A 38 -8.13 -3.72 -3.81
C GLN A 38 -9.47 -4.35 -4.14
N GLN A 39 -9.56 -5.01 -5.29
CA GLN A 39 -10.68 -5.89 -5.56
C GLN A 39 -10.50 -7.19 -4.79
N THR A 40 -11.51 -7.54 -4.01
CA THR A 40 -11.53 -8.79 -3.24
C THR A 40 -12.38 -9.84 -3.97
N GLY A 41 -12.17 -11.12 -3.63
CA GLY A 41 -12.97 -12.24 -4.16
C GLY A 41 -14.41 -12.34 -3.62
N GLY A 42 -14.91 -11.32 -2.93
CA GLY A 42 -16.27 -11.30 -2.41
C GLY A 42 -17.34 -11.31 -3.50
N ARG A 43 -18.57 -11.70 -3.16
CA ARG A 43 -19.70 -11.73 -4.10
C ARG A 43 -19.94 -10.31 -4.67
N PRO A 44 -19.89 -10.13 -6.01
CA PRO A 44 -20.19 -8.85 -6.62
C PRO A 44 -21.67 -8.48 -6.40
N LYS A 45 -21.94 -7.20 -6.13
CA LYS A 45 -23.31 -6.68 -5.95
C LYS A 45 -23.85 -6.25 -7.31
N LEU A 46 -25.15 -6.39 -7.54
CA LEU A 46 -25.78 -5.84 -8.74
C LEU A 46 -26.09 -4.34 -8.53
N THR A 47 -25.77 -3.50 -9.51
CA THR A 47 -26.28 -2.12 -9.56
C THR A 47 -27.75 -2.12 -9.98
N LYS A 48 -28.43 -0.99 -9.81
CA LYS A 48 -29.82 -0.82 -10.26
C LYS A 48 -29.99 -1.09 -11.76
N ASP A 49 -28.94 -0.87 -12.53
CA ASP A 49 -28.87 -1.11 -13.98
C ASP A 49 -28.56 -2.56 -14.36
N GLY A 50 -28.53 -3.49 -13.39
CA GLY A 50 -28.20 -4.89 -13.62
C GLY A 50 -26.70 -5.19 -13.81
N LYS A 51 -25.82 -4.18 -13.70
CA LYS A 51 -24.36 -4.37 -13.85
C LYS A 51 -23.76 -4.96 -12.58
N LYS A 52 -22.79 -5.86 -12.73
CA LYS A 52 -22.04 -6.41 -11.60
C LYS A 52 -21.03 -5.38 -11.10
N LYS A 53 -21.16 -4.96 -9.85
CA LYS A 53 -20.19 -4.15 -9.12
C LYS A 53 -19.23 -5.06 -8.35
N PRO A 54 -17.92 -5.00 -8.59
CA PRO A 54 -16.95 -5.80 -7.85
C PRO A 54 -16.93 -5.43 -6.37
N HIS A 55 -16.59 -6.39 -5.51
CA HIS A 55 -16.38 -6.11 -4.08
C HIS A 55 -15.00 -5.50 -3.88
N LEU A 56 -14.97 -4.23 -3.48
CA LEU A 56 -13.75 -3.44 -3.30
C LEU A 56 -13.46 -3.26 -1.81
N LEU A 57 -12.17 -3.16 -1.49
CA LEU A 57 -11.66 -2.88 -0.15
C LEU A 57 -10.62 -1.77 -0.24
N THR A 58 -10.89 -0.64 0.40
CA THR A 58 -9.95 0.45 0.53
C THR A 58 -9.13 0.26 1.80
N SER A 59 -7.81 0.27 1.69
CA SER A 59 -6.86 0.16 2.81
C SER A 59 -6.05 1.43 2.96
N ILE A 60 -5.91 1.90 4.20
CA ILE A 60 -5.10 3.06 4.59
C ILE A 60 -3.89 2.54 5.36
N GLN A 61 -2.70 2.70 4.79
CA GLN A 61 -1.42 2.23 5.33
C GLN A 61 -0.54 3.41 5.76
N GLY A 62 0.31 3.19 6.77
CA GLY A 62 1.31 4.19 7.20
C GLY A 62 0.75 5.32 8.07
N LEU A 63 -0.38 5.10 8.75
CA LEU A 63 -0.87 6.03 9.75
C LEU A 63 0.01 5.96 11.01
N PRO A 64 0.51 7.09 11.55
CA PRO A 64 1.37 7.06 12.72
C PRO A 64 0.58 6.67 13.98
N ASP A 65 1.20 5.86 14.84
CA ASP A 65 0.58 5.30 16.07
C ASP A 65 0.16 6.35 17.11
N ALA A 66 0.62 7.60 16.96
CA ALA A 66 0.17 8.72 17.78
C ALA A 66 -1.33 9.03 17.63
N PHE A 67 -1.96 8.59 16.53
CA PHE A 67 -3.38 8.81 16.29
C PHE A 67 -4.26 7.67 16.81
N ASP A 68 -5.38 8.06 17.44
CA ASP A 68 -6.42 7.14 17.89
C ASP A 68 -7.19 6.52 16.72
N MET A 69 -6.69 5.39 16.20
CA MET A 69 -7.34 4.65 15.10
C MET A 69 -8.78 4.26 15.40
N LYS A 70 -9.11 3.98 16.67
CA LYS A 70 -10.48 3.64 17.09
C LYS A 70 -11.46 4.80 16.85
N LYS A 71 -11.04 6.06 17.06
CA LYS A 71 -11.87 7.24 16.82
C LYS A 71 -12.09 7.45 15.33
N VAL A 72 -11.03 7.30 14.53
CA VAL A 72 -11.09 7.39 13.06
C VAL A 72 -12.05 6.35 12.48
N VAL A 73 -11.96 5.10 12.92
CA VAL A 73 -12.88 4.03 12.50
C VAL A 73 -14.33 4.33 12.90
N LYS A 74 -14.56 4.89 14.09
CA LYS A 74 -15.90 5.30 14.54
C LYS A 74 -16.47 6.43 13.68
N PHE A 75 -15.63 7.37 13.27
CA PHE A 75 -16.00 8.44 12.34
C PHE A 75 -16.37 7.87 10.96
N PHE A 76 -15.54 7.00 10.39
CA PHE A 76 -15.81 6.38 9.09
C PHE A 76 -17.04 5.49 9.08
N LYS A 77 -17.30 4.73 10.15
CA LYS A 77 -18.55 3.97 10.30
C LYS A 77 -19.79 4.88 10.26
N LYS A 78 -19.73 6.06 10.87
CA LYS A 78 -20.84 7.03 10.83
C LYS A 78 -20.98 7.71 9.47
N LYS A 79 -19.86 8.10 8.84
CA LYS A 79 -19.88 8.83 7.56
C LYS A 79 -20.29 7.93 6.39
N PHE A 80 -19.72 6.73 6.30
CA PHE A 80 -19.90 5.85 5.16
C PHE A 80 -20.96 4.76 5.36
N ALA A 81 -21.45 4.57 6.58
CA ALA A 81 -22.33 3.46 6.94
C ALA A 81 -21.78 2.07 6.51
N CYS A 82 -20.46 1.95 6.43
CA CYS A 82 -19.76 0.78 5.90
C CYS A 82 -19.01 0.01 6.99
N ALA A 83 -18.78 -1.28 6.73
CA ALA A 83 -17.93 -2.10 7.56
C ALA A 83 -16.49 -1.60 7.47
N CYS A 84 -15.93 -1.25 8.64
CA CYS A 84 -14.56 -0.80 8.80
C CYS A 84 -13.88 -1.64 9.89
N SER A 85 -12.67 -2.12 9.62
CA SER A 85 -11.85 -2.93 10.53
C SER A 85 -10.45 -2.33 10.67
N ILE A 86 -9.83 -2.57 11.82
CA ILE A 86 -8.41 -2.33 12.04
C ILE A 86 -7.74 -3.70 11.93
N VAL A 87 -6.75 -3.81 11.05
CA VAL A 87 -5.98 -5.02 10.82
C VAL A 87 -4.53 -4.72 11.16
N ASP A 88 -3.93 -5.57 11.99
CA ASP A 88 -2.52 -5.48 12.33
C ASP A 88 -1.73 -6.34 11.35
N ASP A 89 -0.89 -5.70 10.55
CA ASP A 89 -0.04 -6.33 9.54
C ASP A 89 1.42 -6.31 9.99
N LYS A 90 2.13 -7.42 9.80
CA LYS A 90 3.53 -7.55 10.25
C LYS A 90 4.48 -6.62 9.50
N VAL A 91 4.13 -6.23 8.27
CA VAL A 91 4.98 -5.40 7.40
C VAL A 91 4.55 -3.94 7.45
N PHE A 92 3.24 -3.68 7.41
CA PHE A 92 2.70 -2.31 7.32
C PHE A 92 2.21 -1.74 8.65
N GLY A 93 2.31 -2.51 9.74
CA GLY A 93 1.78 -2.14 11.05
C GLY A 93 0.25 -2.14 11.06
N LYS A 94 -0.35 -1.21 11.81
CA LYS A 94 -1.81 -1.08 11.87
C LYS A 94 -2.36 -0.43 10.60
N VAL A 95 -3.23 -1.15 9.91
CA VAL A 95 -3.90 -0.73 8.69
C VAL A 95 -5.40 -0.61 8.95
N ILE A 96 -6.03 0.43 8.42
CA ILE A 96 -7.49 0.57 8.43
C ILE A 96 -8.05 0.07 7.11
N GLN A 97 -8.99 -0.86 7.17
CA GLN A 97 -9.68 -1.41 6.01
C GLN A 97 -11.14 -0.99 6.01
N ILE A 98 -11.63 -0.55 4.84
CA ILE A 98 -12.98 -0.04 4.63
C ILE A 98 -13.58 -0.73 3.40
N GLN A 99 -14.77 -1.29 3.50
CA GLN A 99 -15.45 -1.88 2.34
C GLN A 99 -15.96 -0.80 1.39
N GLY A 100 -15.68 -0.94 0.09
CA GLY A 100 -16.01 0.04 -0.94
C GLY A 100 -14.79 0.81 -1.43
N ASP A 101 -15.02 1.69 -2.40
CA ASP A 101 -14.04 2.66 -2.86
C ASP A 101 -14.45 4.05 -2.37
N TYR A 102 -13.63 4.59 -1.47
CA TYR A 102 -13.83 5.90 -0.83
C TYR A 102 -12.56 6.75 -0.90
N ARG A 103 -11.69 6.49 -1.88
CA ARG A 103 -10.35 7.08 -1.95
C ARG A 103 -10.36 8.61 -1.93
N GLU A 104 -11.31 9.24 -2.62
CA GLU A 104 -11.44 10.70 -2.71
C GLU A 104 -11.90 11.30 -1.38
N GLU A 105 -12.94 10.72 -0.78
CA GLU A 105 -13.50 11.20 0.49
C GLU A 105 -12.54 10.99 1.67
N ILE A 106 -11.75 9.93 1.64
CA ILE A 106 -10.71 9.66 2.63
C ILE A 106 -9.52 10.60 2.42
N PHE A 107 -9.09 10.86 1.18
CA PHE A 107 -8.03 11.82 0.90
C PHE A 107 -8.41 13.22 1.39
N GLU A 108 -9.65 13.64 1.17
CA GLU A 108 -10.18 14.90 1.70
C GLU A 108 -10.18 14.90 3.24
N PHE A 109 -10.61 13.81 3.88
CA PHE A 109 -10.60 13.69 5.34
C PHE A 109 -9.19 13.79 5.94
N LEU A 110 -8.19 13.18 5.30
CA LEU A 110 -6.81 13.20 5.76
C LEU A 110 -6.14 14.57 5.61
N THR A 111 -6.60 15.38 4.65
CA THR A 111 -6.00 16.69 4.33
C THR A 111 -6.77 17.88 4.92
N THR A 112 -7.96 17.66 5.48
CA THR A 112 -8.81 18.71 6.07
C THR A 112 -8.36 19.09 7.48
N LYS A 113 -8.47 20.39 7.82
CA LYS A 113 -8.12 21.01 9.12
C LYS A 113 -8.88 20.49 10.36
N GLY A 114 -9.85 19.59 10.17
CA GLY A 114 -10.64 18.96 11.24
C GLY A 114 -10.41 17.45 11.38
N GLY A 115 -9.42 16.91 10.67
CA GLY A 115 -9.08 15.49 10.63
C GLY A 115 -7.67 15.22 11.17
N LEU A 116 -6.78 14.73 10.32
CA LEU A 116 -5.39 14.40 10.67
C LEU A 116 -4.36 15.47 10.24
N GLU A 117 -4.79 16.50 9.51
CA GLU A 117 -3.95 17.62 9.04
C GLU A 117 -2.63 17.18 8.38
N LEU A 118 -2.66 16.07 7.65
CA LEU A 118 -1.49 15.58 6.96
C LEU A 118 -1.20 16.45 5.74
N SER A 119 0.07 16.77 5.51
CA SER A 119 0.49 17.48 4.31
C SER A 119 0.11 16.65 3.07
N LYS A 120 -0.53 17.29 2.08
CA LYS A 120 -0.98 16.66 0.82
C LYS A 120 0.12 15.86 0.11
N LYS A 121 1.38 16.26 0.27
CA LYS A 121 2.55 15.59 -0.32
C LYS A 121 2.86 14.22 0.30
N THR A 122 2.33 13.98 1.50
CA THR A 122 2.56 12.76 2.30
C THR A 122 1.54 11.68 1.97
N VAL A 123 0.37 12.05 1.45
CA VAL A 123 -0.70 11.11 1.12
C VAL A 123 -0.59 10.71 -0.35
N VAL A 124 -0.38 9.43 -0.61
CA VAL A 124 -0.29 8.85 -1.96
C VAL A 124 -1.50 7.96 -2.20
N VAL A 125 -2.28 8.29 -3.22
CA VAL A 125 -3.44 7.49 -3.64
C VAL A 125 -3.01 6.55 -4.77
N HIS A 126 -3.21 5.26 -4.57
CA HIS A 126 -3.02 4.20 -5.57
C HIS A 126 -4.38 3.78 -6.13
N GLY A 127 -4.45 3.61 -7.45
CA GLY A 127 -5.67 3.29 -8.20
C GLY A 127 -5.74 1.86 -8.70
#